data_AF-A0AAX2GBK7-F1
#
_entry.id   AF-A0AAX2GBK7-F1
#
_cell.length_a   1.000
_cell.length_b   1.000
_cell.length_c   1.000
_cell.angle_alpha   90.00
_cell.angle_beta   90.00
_cell.angle_gamma   90.00
#
_symmetry.space_group_name_H-M   'P 1'
#
loop_
_entity.id
_entity.type
_entity.pdbx_description
1 polymer ?
#
loop_
_entity_poly.entity_id
_entity_poly.type
_entity_poly.pdbx_seq_one_letter_code
_entity_poly.pdbx_strand_id
1 'polypeptide(L)'
;MYKQYDTNKYTKLLLTPHIQVNDKQSYGYGIWIETRENKVFKYHVMGYDPGVSFRSAIYPELGITLVITSNKGAGPEKLMTEIERAF
;
A
#
# COMPACT_ATOMS: atom_id res chain seq x y z
N MET A 1 -19.51 -20.70 18.57
CA MET A 1 -18.09 -20.68 19.02
C MET A 1 -17.34 -19.67 18.17
N TYR A 2 -17.09 -18.46 18.68
CA TYR A 2 -16.25 -17.49 17.97
C TYR A 2 -14.78 -17.79 18.29
N LYS A 3 -13.98 -18.12 17.27
CA LYS A 3 -12.53 -18.23 17.41
C LYS A 3 -11.98 -16.83 17.68
N GLN A 4 -11.31 -16.65 18.81
CA GLN A 4 -10.55 -15.44 19.09
C GLN A 4 -9.24 -15.54 18.30
N TYR A 5 -9.13 -14.75 17.24
CA TYR A 5 -7.93 -14.72 16.40
C TYR A 5 -6.89 -13.79 17.03
N ASP A 6 -5.64 -14.23 17.09
CA ASP A 6 -4.51 -13.34 17.35
C ASP A 6 -4.31 -12.43 16.14
N THR A 7 -4.92 -11.25 16.19
CA THR A 7 -4.91 -10.26 15.10
C THR A 7 -3.48 -9.88 14.71
N ASN A 8 -2.55 -9.82 15.66
CA ASN A 8 -1.16 -9.42 15.38
C ASN A 8 -0.46 -10.44 14.48
N LYS A 9 -0.66 -11.74 14.75
CA LYS A 9 -0.14 -12.83 13.91
C LYS A 9 -0.65 -12.73 12.46
N TYR A 10 -1.96 -12.53 12.28
CA TYR A 10 -2.54 -12.48 10.94
C TYR A 10 -2.23 -11.18 10.20
N THR A 11 -2.13 -10.05 10.89
CA THR A 11 -1.65 -8.80 10.28
C THR A 11 -0.23 -8.95 9.78
N LYS A 12 0.68 -9.55 10.56
CA LYS A 12 2.04 -9.85 10.09
C LYS A 12 2.01 -10.74 8.85
N LEU A 13 1.19 -11.79 8.86
CA LEU A 13 1.05 -12.69 7.72
C LEU A 13 0.56 -11.97 6.44
N LEU A 14 -0.39 -11.04 6.56
CA LEU A 14 -0.88 -10.24 5.43
C LEU A 14 0.22 -9.33 4.85
N LEU A 15 1.05 -8.75 5.72
CA LEU A 15 2.08 -7.78 5.38
C LEU A 15 3.45 -8.40 5.05
N THR A 16 3.61 -9.73 5.17
CA THR A 16 4.83 -10.44 4.76
C THR A 16 4.98 -10.35 3.23
N PRO A 17 6.16 -10.01 2.69
CA PRO A 17 6.42 -10.07 1.26
C PRO A 17 6.51 -11.53 0.79
N HIS A 18 5.40 -12.07 0.29
CA HIS A 18 5.31 -13.47 -0.16
C HIS A 18 5.85 -13.66 -1.57
N ILE A 19 5.71 -12.65 -2.44
CA ILE A 19 6.17 -12.69 -3.83
C ILE A 19 6.95 -11.41 -4.11
N GLN A 20 8.19 -11.54 -4.58
CA GLN A 20 8.94 -10.41 -5.12
C GLN A 20 8.52 -10.17 -6.56
N VAL A 21 8.08 -8.95 -6.88
CA VAL A 21 7.65 -8.55 -8.23
C VAL A 21 8.81 -7.90 -8.98
N ASN A 22 9.63 -7.11 -8.29
CA ASN A 22 10.88 -6.54 -8.78
C ASN A 22 11.79 -6.13 -7.59
N ASP A 23 12.91 -5.45 -7.87
CA ASP A 23 13.89 -5.04 -6.86
C ASP A 23 13.32 -4.16 -5.74
N LYS A 24 12.23 -3.44 -6.00
CA LYS A 24 11.62 -2.48 -5.05
C LYS A 24 10.22 -2.85 -4.62
N GLN A 25 9.58 -3.82 -5.26
CA GLN A 25 8.19 -4.14 -5.04
C GLN A 25 8.00 -5.62 -4.77
N SER A 26 7.22 -5.90 -3.73
CA SER A 26 6.75 -7.22 -3.37
C SER A 26 5.25 -7.18 -3.15
N TYR A 27 4.64 -8.36 -3.12
CA TYR A 27 3.22 -8.53 -2.86
C TYR A 27 3.03 -9.41 -1.63
N GLY A 28 2.25 -8.90 -0.68
CA GLY A 28 1.73 -9.66 0.44
C GLY A 28 0.40 -10.32 0.08
N TYR A 29 -0.43 -10.60 1.08
CA TYR A 29 -1.78 -11.07 0.81
C TYR A 29 -2.73 -9.88 0.61
N GLY A 30 -2.90 -9.48 -0.65
CA GLY A 30 -3.81 -8.40 -1.06
C GLY A 30 -3.25 -6.99 -0.87
N ILE A 31 -1.93 -6.86 -0.66
CA ILE A 31 -1.27 -5.58 -0.37
C ILE A 31 0.04 -5.47 -1.15
N TRP A 32 0.27 -4.30 -1.76
CA TRP A 32 1.57 -3.96 -2.32
C TRP A 32 2.52 -3.48 -1.22
N ILE A 33 3.77 -3.91 -1.31
CA ILE A 33 4.84 -3.54 -0.38
C ILE A 33 5.96 -2.92 -1.22
N GLU A 34 6.24 -1.63 -1.01
CA GLU A 34 7.37 -0.95 -1.64
C GLU A 34 8.51 -0.83 -0.65
N THR A 35 9.72 -1.19 -1.09
CA THR A 35 10.95 -1.16 -0.29
C THR A 35 11.90 -0.10 -0.87
N ARG A 36 12.51 0.70 0.00
CA ARG A 36 13.62 1.62 -0.31
C ARG A 36 14.75 1.37 0.68
N GLU A 37 15.98 1.31 0.21
CA GLU A 37 17.17 1.08 1.06
C GLU A 37 17.01 -0.14 1.99
N ASN A 38 16.45 -1.24 1.47
CA ASN A 38 16.15 -2.48 2.20
C ASN A 38 15.16 -2.35 3.37
N LYS A 39 14.38 -1.28 3.43
CA LYS A 39 13.30 -1.07 4.41
C LYS A 39 11.96 -0.84 3.73
N VAL A 40 10.87 -1.22 4.40
CA VAL A 40 9.53 -0.95 3.89
C VAL A 40 9.28 0.55 3.89
N PHE A 41 9.12 1.10 2.69
CA PHE A 41 8.76 2.50 2.49
C PHE A 41 7.26 2.71 2.65
N LYS A 42 6.43 1.85 2.01
CA LYS A 42 4.97 1.92 2.15
C LYS A 42 4.27 0.58 1.91
N TYR A 43 3.13 0.41 2.56
CA TYR A 43 2.11 -0.58 2.23
C TYR A 43 0.99 0.13 1.48
N HIS A 44 0.55 -0.39 0.32
CA HIS A 44 -0.44 0.33 -0.45
C HIS A 44 -1.39 -0.56 -1.26
N VAL A 45 -2.54 0.03 -1.59
CA VAL A 45 -3.51 -0.52 -2.55
C VAL A 45 -3.79 0.51 -3.63
N MET A 46 -4.22 0.02 -4.79
CA MET A 46 -4.65 0.85 -5.91
C MET A 46 -5.78 0.16 -6.65
N GLY A 47 -6.64 0.95 -7.30
CA GLY A 47 -7.77 0.45 -8.06
C GLY A 47 -8.12 1.40 -9.20
N TYR A 48 -8.54 0.83 -10.33
CA TYR A 48 -8.94 1.58 -11.53
C TYR A 48 -10.15 0.88 -12.15
N ASP A 49 -11.16 1.67 -12.45
CA ASP A 49 -12.36 1.30 -13.20
C ASP A 49 -12.72 2.46 -14.16
N PRO A 50 -13.57 2.25 -15.18
CA PRO A 50 -14.06 3.35 -16.00
C PRO A 50 -14.70 4.46 -15.15
N GLY A 51 -14.07 5.64 -15.14
CA GLY A 51 -14.51 6.79 -14.35
C GLY A 51 -14.10 6.77 -12.87
N VAL A 52 -13.26 5.84 -12.42
CA VAL A 52 -12.78 5.77 -11.04
C VAL A 52 -11.28 5.45 -11.00
N SER A 53 -10.55 6.13 -10.14
CA SER A 53 -9.18 5.76 -9.79
C SER A 53 -8.91 6.02 -8.32
N PHE A 54 -8.03 5.21 -7.74
CA PHE A 54 -7.79 5.20 -6.30
C PHE A 54 -6.37 4.83 -5.97
N ARG A 55 -5.82 5.51 -4.95
CA ARG A 55 -4.61 5.09 -4.24
C ARG A 55 -4.76 5.30 -2.74
N SER A 56 -4.28 4.34 -1.98
CA SER A 56 -4.16 4.47 -0.52
C SER A 56 -2.87 3.81 -0.05
N ALA A 57 -2.15 4.48 0.83
CA ALA A 57 -0.87 4.02 1.34
C ALA A 57 -0.69 4.34 2.83
N ILE A 58 0.04 3.47 3.53
CA ILE A 58 0.57 3.68 4.88
C ILE A 58 2.09 3.74 4.77
N TYR A 59 2.72 4.77 5.34
CA TYR A 59 4.16 4.96 5.43
C TYR A 59 4.59 4.76 6.89
N PRO A 60 5.03 3.54 7.28
CA PRO A 60 5.17 3.17 8.70
C PRO A 60 6.19 4.02 9.45
N GLU A 61 7.33 4.32 8.84
CA GLU A 61 8.39 5.12 9.48
C GLU A 61 7.99 6.58 9.68
N LEU A 62 7.07 7.09 8.85
CA LEU A 62 6.61 8.49 8.90
C LEU A 62 5.33 8.67 9.71
N GLY A 63 4.63 7.58 10.06
CA GLY A 63 3.31 7.66 10.69
C GLY A 63 2.24 8.29 9.81
N ILE A 64 2.42 8.27 8.49
CA ILE A 64 1.52 8.90 7.51
C ILE A 64 0.57 7.85 6.91
N THR A 65 -0.70 8.20 6.81
CA THR A 65 -1.69 7.52 5.97
C THR A 65 -2.15 8.49 4.89
N LEU A 66 -1.98 8.11 3.62
CA LEU A 66 -2.40 8.90 2.47
C LEU A 66 -3.51 8.18 1.73
N VAL A 67 -4.64 8.87 1.50
CA VAL A 67 -5.76 8.36 0.72
C VAL A 67 -6.12 9.37 -0.35
N ILE A 68 -6.15 8.93 -1.61
CA ILE A 68 -6.49 9.76 -2.77
C ILE A 68 -7.59 9.06 -3.55
N THR A 69 -8.78 9.64 -3.50
CA THR A 69 -9.96 9.20 -4.25
C THR A 69 -10.15 10.05 -5.50
N SER A 70 -10.60 9.45 -6.60
CA SER A 70 -10.89 10.16 -7.84
C SER A 70 -12.09 9.56 -8.56
N ASN A 71 -13.00 10.43 -9.00
CA ASN A 71 -14.10 10.11 -9.92
C ASN A 71 -13.69 10.32 -11.39
N LYS A 72 -12.41 10.15 -11.69
CA LYS A 72 -11.83 10.11 -13.03
C LYS A 72 -11.03 8.82 -13.18
N GLY A 73 -10.88 8.32 -14.40
CA GLY A 73 -10.17 7.07 -14.66
C GLY A 73 -8.66 7.10 -14.38
N ALA A 74 -8.07 8.26 -14.07
CA ALA A 74 -6.66 8.42 -13.73
C ALA A 74 -6.43 9.68 -12.88
N GLY A 75 -5.22 9.84 -12.32
CA GLY A 75 -4.80 11.04 -11.59
C GLY A 75 -4.14 10.76 -10.22
N PRO A 76 -4.72 9.91 -9.36
CA PRO A 76 -4.18 9.62 -8.03
C PRO A 76 -2.72 9.18 -8.02
N GLU A 77 -2.25 8.52 -9.07
CA GLU A 77 -0.84 8.14 -9.24
C GLU A 77 0.11 9.33 -9.27
N LYS A 78 -0.26 10.37 -10.02
CA LYS A 78 0.55 11.57 -10.15
C LYS A 78 0.54 12.34 -8.85
N LEU A 79 -0.64 12.50 -8.24
CA LEU A 79 -0.75 13.22 -6.98
C LEU A 79 0.00 12.53 -5.83
N MET A 80 -0.09 11.19 -5.73
CA MET A 80 0.68 10.43 -4.74
C MET A 80 2.18 10.64 -4.94
N THR A 81 2.67 10.58 -6.18
CA THR A 81 4.09 10.79 -6.49
C THR A 81 4.54 12.19 -6.07
N GLU A 82 3.74 13.22 -6.34
CA GLU A 82 4.10 14.60 -5.97
C GLU A 82 4.05 14.83 -4.45
N ILE A 83 3.09 14.25 -3.74
CA ILE A 83 3.03 14.30 -2.27
C ILE A 83 4.26 13.59 -1.66
N GLU A 84 4.64 12.43 -2.21
CA GLU A 84 5.82 11.68 -1.78
C GLU A 84 7.15 12.39 -2.03
N ARG A 85 7.19 13.50 -2.78
CA ARG A 85 8.41 14.33 -2.91
C ARG A 85 8.57 15.30 -1.73
N ALA A 86 7.53 15.53 -0.95
CA ALA A 86 7.54 16.48 0.15
C ALA A 86 8.13 15.90 1.46
N PHE A 87 8.44 14.61 1.48
CA PHE A 87 9.07 13.89 2.58
C PHE A 87 10.05 12.84 2.05
#